data_AF-Q6ACG0-F1
#
_entry.id   AF-Q6ACG0-F1
#
_cell.length_a   1.000
_cell.length_b   1.000
_cell.length_c   1.000
_cell.angle_alpha   90.00
_cell.angle_beta   90.00
_cell.angle_gamma   90.00
#
_symmetry.space_group_name_H-M   'P 1'
#
loop_
_entity.id
_entity.type
_entity.pdbx_description
1 polymer ?
#
loop_
_entity_poly.entity_id
_entity_poly.type
_entity_poly.pdbx_seq_one_letter_code
_entity_poly.pdbx_strand_id
1 'polypeptide(L)' 'MTIEQIAEDFGVHPMTLQKWLSRAAVDDGSKPGVTRGEASENRELRKRIRLLEQENEVLRRAAAYLSQANLPEK' A
#
# COMPACT_ATOMS: atom_id res chain seq x y z
N MET A 1 -9.01 24.79 -27.32
CA MET A 1 -8.94 24.92 -25.86
C MET A 1 -7.55 24.49 -25.43
N THR A 2 -6.80 25.37 -24.77
CA THR A 2 -5.44 25.05 -24.31
C THR A 2 -5.44 24.71 -22.82
N ILE A 3 -4.38 24.06 -22.33
CA ILE A 3 -4.23 23.73 -20.90
C ILE A 3 -4.16 25.01 -20.06
N GLU A 4 -3.60 26.07 -20.62
CA GLU A 4 -3.46 27.38 -19.98
C GLU A 4 -4.82 28.04 -19.76
N GLN A 5 -5.70 27.99 -20.76
CA GLN A 5 -7.08 28.50 -20.65
C GLN A 5 -7.87 27.74 -19.57
N ILE A 6 -7.78 26.40 -19.58
CA ILE A 6 -8.42 25.57 -18.55
C ILE A 6 -7.84 25.91 -17.18
N ALA A 7 -6.52 26.03 -17.06
CA ALA A 7 -5.89 26.33 -15.80
C ALA A 7 -6.34 27.70 -15.24
N GLU A 8 -6.49 28.71 -16.11
CA GLU A 8 -7.02 30.02 -15.78
C GLU A 8 -8.48 29.96 -15.33
N ASP A 9 -9.34 29.25 -16.06
CA ASP A 9 -10.76 29.05 -15.72
C ASP A 9 -10.93 28.41 -14.34
N PHE A 10 -10.01 27.50 -13.97
CA PHE A 10 -10.00 26.81 -12.68
C PHE A 10 -9.18 27.56 -11.61
N GLY A 11 -8.55 28.69 -11.93
CA GLY A 11 -7.72 29.47 -11.01
C GLY A 11 -6.48 28.73 -10.50
N VAL A 12 -5.95 27.78 -11.28
CA VAL A 12 -4.77 26.97 -10.95
C VAL A 12 -3.61 27.27 -11.87
N HIS A 13 -2.39 27.03 -11.41
CA HIS A 13 -1.22 27.12 -12.29
C HIS A 13 -1.24 25.98 -13.33
N PRO A 14 -0.93 26.22 -14.63
CA PRO A 14 -0.96 25.20 -15.68
C PRO A 14 -0.17 23.92 -15.36
N MET A 15 0.99 24.08 -14.72
CA MET A 15 1.81 22.95 -14.23
C MET A 15 1.06 22.04 -13.23
N THR A 16 0.17 22.58 -12.40
CA THR A 16 -0.65 21.79 -11.47
C THR A 16 -1.61 20.89 -12.24
N LEU A 17 -2.27 21.45 -13.26
CA LEU A 17 -3.16 20.69 -14.13
C LEU A 17 -2.41 19.61 -14.90
N GLN A 18 -1.22 19.91 -15.44
CA GLN A 18 -0.36 18.90 -16.08
C GLN A 18 0.03 17.76 -15.13
N LYS A 19 0.34 18.06 -13.86
CA LYS A 19 0.64 17.03 -12.85
C LYS A 19 -0.57 16.14 -12.57
N TRP A 20 -1.77 16.71 -12.47
CA TRP A 20 -3.00 15.94 -12.30
C TRP A 20 -3.28 15.05 -13.50
N LEU A 21 -3.15 15.57 -14.72
CA LEU A 21 -3.30 14.79 -15.95
C LEU A 21 -2.28 13.64 -16.02
N SER A 22 -1.01 13.91 -15.69
CA SER A 22 0.00 12.85 -15.67
C SER A 22 -0.26 11.80 -14.60
N ARG A 23 -0.84 12.19 -13.45
CA ARG A 23 -1.24 11.23 -12.41
C ARG A 23 -2.47 10.42 -12.84
N ALA A 24 -3.46 11.05 -13.46
CA ALA A 24 -4.62 10.36 -14.02
C ALA A 24 -4.20 9.35 -15.08
N ALA A 25 -3.26 9.71 -15.95
CA ALA A 25 -2.70 8.81 -16.96
C ALA A 25 -1.92 7.61 -16.35
N VAL A 26 -1.40 7.74 -15.13
CA VAL A 26 -0.84 6.59 -14.40
C VAL A 26 -1.97 5.76 -13.81
N ASP A 27 -2.93 6.41 -13.15
CA ASP A 27 -4.05 5.76 -12.48
C ASP A 27 -4.99 5.03 -13.48
N ASP A 28 -5.05 5.46 -14.75
CA ASP A 28 -5.81 4.81 -15.85
C ASP A 28 -5.01 3.74 -16.64
N GLY A 29 -3.70 3.60 -16.36
CA GLY A 29 -2.82 2.64 -17.01
C GLY A 29 -2.24 3.08 -18.36
N SER A 30 -2.53 4.29 -18.83
CA SER A 30 -1.99 4.83 -20.10
C SER A 30 -0.51 5.19 -20.01
N LYS A 31 0.00 5.43 -18.80
CA LYS A 31 1.42 5.66 -18.49
C LYS A 31 1.90 4.67 -17.43
N PRO A 32 3.16 4.22 -17.54
CA PRO A 32 3.74 3.37 -16.51
C PRO A 32 3.87 4.13 -15.18
N GLY A 33 3.54 3.46 -14.09
CA GLY A 33 3.65 3.97 -12.73
C GLY A 33 2.81 3.16 -11.75
N VAL A 34 2.98 3.43 -10.46
CA VAL A 34 2.15 2.80 -9.42
C VAL A 34 0.86 3.61 -9.27
N THR A 35 -0.26 2.96 -9.56
CA THR A 35 -1.59 3.54 -9.39
C THR A 35 -1.88 3.81 -7.91
N ARG A 36 -2.82 4.72 -7.63
CA ARG A 36 -3.34 4.91 -6.27
C ARG A 36 -3.93 3.62 -5.68
N GLY A 37 -4.57 2.80 -6.53
CA GLY A 37 -5.15 1.52 -6.15
C GLY A 37 -4.09 0.55 -5.64
N GLU A 38 -3.08 0.28 -6.46
CA GLU A 38 -1.95 -0.59 -6.12
C GLU A 38 -1.21 -0.10 -4.87
N ALA A 39 -0.99 1.22 -4.75
CA ALA A 39 -0.36 1.79 -3.56
C ALA A 39 -1.19 1.56 -2.29
N SER A 40 -2.53 1.61 -2.39
CA SER A 40 -3.42 1.33 -1.29
C SER A 40 -3.40 -0.14 -0.90
N GLU A 41 -3.53 -1.02 -1.90
CA GLU A 41 -3.48 -2.47 -1.70
C GLU A 41 -2.15 -2.91 -1.07
N ASN A 42 -1.03 -2.38 -1.57
CA ASN A 42 0.30 -2.70 -1.02
C ASN A 42 0.42 -2.33 0.46
N ARG A 43 -0.19 -1.22 0.89
CA ARG A 43 -0.22 -0.84 2.32
C ARG A 43 -1.05 -1.81 3.15
N GLU A 44 -2.22 -2.22 2.67
CA GLU A 44 -3.07 -3.18 3.38
C GLU A 44 -2.42 -4.58 3.45
N LEU A 45 -1.81 -5.03 2.36
CA LEU A 45 -1.04 -6.27 2.34
C LEU A 45 0.12 -6.24 3.34
N ARG A 46 0.89 -5.15 3.39
CA ARG A 46 1.97 -4.99 4.38
C ARG A 46 1.45 -5.03 5.82
N LYS A 47 0.31 -4.41 6.10
CA LYS A 47 -0.33 -4.49 7.43
C LYS A 47 -0.73 -5.92 7.77
N ARG A 48 -1.35 -6.63 6.82
CA ARG A 48 -1.80 -8.01 7.02
C ARG A 48 -0.63 -8.97 7.24
N ILE A 49 0.45 -8.83 6.47
CA ILE A 49 1.68 -9.62 6.64
C ILE A 49 2.23 -9.42 8.04
N ARG A 50 2.39 -8.17 8.49
CA ARG A 50 2.90 -7.87 9.83
C ARG A 50 2.04 -8.51 10.93
N LEU A 51 0.72 -8.47 10.79
CA LEU A 51 -0.18 -9.09 11.77
C LEU A 51 -0.02 -10.62 11.79
N LEU A 52 0.02 -11.25 10.61
CA LEU A 52 0.20 -12.69 10.49
C LEU A 52 1.55 -13.15 11.06
N GLU A 53 2.62 -12.37 10.84
CA GLU A 53 3.94 -12.65 11.42
C GLU A 53 3.90 -12.62 12.95
N GLN A 54 3.20 -11.65 13.53
CA GLN A 54 3.00 -11.57 14.98
C GLN A 54 2.19 -12.74 15.53
N GLU A 55 1.08 -13.10 14.87
CA GLU A 55 0.28 -14.26 15.24
C GLU A 55 1.09 -15.56 15.16
N ASN A 56 1.89 -15.73 14.10
CA ASN A 56 2.73 -16.91 13.93
C ASN A 56 3.79 -17.02 15.04
N GLU A 57 4.40 -15.90 15.43
CA GLU A 57 5.37 -15.87 16.52
C GLU A 57 4.74 -16.27 17.86
N VAL A 58 3.53 -15.79 18.17
CA VAL A 58 2.79 -16.20 19.37
C VAL A 58 2.52 -17.71 19.36
N LEU A 59 2.05 -18.24 18.22
CA LEU A 59 1.78 -19.68 18.07
C LEU A 59 3.04 -20.52 18.23
N ARG A 60 4.18 -20.09 17.67
CA ARG A 60 5.47 -20.78 17.85
C ARG A 60 5.90 -20.81 19.30
N ARG A 61 5.77 -19.71 20.03
CA ARG A 61 6.09 -19.65 21.46
C ARG A 61 5.19 -20.57 22.29
N ALA A 62 3.89 -20.58 22.00
CA ALA A 62 2.94 -21.47 22.67
C ALA A 62 3.28 -22.95 22.41
N ALA A 63 3.59 -23.31 21.16
CA ALA A 63 4.00 -24.66 20.80
C ALA A 63 5.30 -25.09 21.50
N ALA A 64 6.28 -24.19 21.59
CA ALA A 64 7.54 -24.45 22.30
C ALA A 64 7.34 -24.63 23.81
N TYR A 65 6.45 -23.84 24.42
CA TYR A 65 6.12 -24.01 25.83
C TYR A 65 5.41 -25.35 26.10
N LEU A 66 4.44 -25.72 25.26
CA LEU A 66 3.73 -26.99 25.38
C LEU A 66 4.66 -28.19 25.19
N SER A 67 5.59 -28.14 24.23
CA SER A 67 6.53 -29.23 24.01
C SER A 67 7.49 -29.43 25.19
N GLN A 68 7.90 -28.34 25.86
CA GLN A 68 8.71 -28.41 27.08
C GLN A 68 7.92 -29.01 28.27
N ALA A 69 6.64 -28.63 28.43
CA ALA A 69 5.79 -29.15 29.50
C ALA A 69 5.50 -30.66 29.40
N ASN A 70 5.62 -31.23 28.21
CA ASN A 70 5.35 -32.65 27.95
C ASN A 70 6.61 -33.54 27.98
N LEU A 71 7.77 -33.01 28.40
CA LEU A 71 8.99 -33.81 28.58
C LEU A 71 8.92 -34.57 29.91
N PRO A 72 9.23 -35.89 29.93
CA PRO A 72 9.27 -36.65 31.18
C PRO A 72 10.36 -36.11 32.10
N GLU A 73 10.05 -35.92 33.38
CA GLU A 73 11.06 -35.65 34.40
C GLU A 73 12.06 -36.82 34.44
N LYS A 74 13.35 -36.50 34.48
CA LYS A 74 14.44 -37.48 34.56
C LYS A 74 14.52 -38.13 35.93
#